data_AF-A0A270NJN5-F1
#
_entry.id   AF-A0A270NJN5-F1
#
_cell.length_a   1.000
_cell.length_b   1.000
_cell.length_c   1.000
_cell.angle_alpha   90.00
_cell.angle_beta   90.00
_cell.angle_gamma   90.00
#
_symmetry.space_group_name_H-M   'P 1'
#
loop_
_entity.id
_entity.type
_entity.pdbx_description
1 polymer ?
#
loop_
_entity_poly.entity_id
_entity_poly.type
_entity_poly.pdbx_seq_one_letter_code
_entity_poly.pdbx_strand_id
1 'polypeptide(L)'
;MRKPGVRLHHKRITLGVRPGTDEAKRTEVMHAWDKAQLHAVLPDLIRAWELRLGVKVQAYYLQRMKTRWGSCNHTRAHIRLNTVLVKKPRHLLEYVVVHEIAHLIAPTHDERFIALLDEHLPRWREARAELNSLPLATQ
;
A
#
# COMPACT_ATOMS: atom_id res chain seq x y z
N MET A 1 -20.92 -12.75 24.15
CA MET A 1 -19.50 -12.30 24.12
C MET A 1 -19.17 -11.70 22.75
N ARG A 2 -18.38 -10.62 22.72
CA ARG A 2 -18.16 -9.79 21.51
C ARG A 2 -17.02 -10.34 20.64
N LYS A 3 -17.18 -10.35 19.31
CA LYS A 3 -16.15 -10.80 18.34
C LYS A 3 -14.89 -9.90 18.43
N PRO A 4 -13.67 -10.45 18.25
CA PRO A 4 -12.46 -9.64 18.17
C PRO A 4 -12.54 -8.61 17.05
N GLY A 5 -11.98 -7.42 17.26
CA GLY A 5 -12.00 -6.37 16.24
C GLY A 5 -11.33 -5.08 16.70
N VAL A 6 -10.96 -4.24 15.74
CA VAL A 6 -10.28 -2.97 15.97
C VAL A 6 -11.27 -1.82 15.81
N ARG A 7 -11.20 -0.84 16.71
CA ARG A 7 -11.99 0.40 16.66
C ARG A 7 -11.07 1.61 16.59
N LEU A 8 -11.32 2.51 15.66
CA LEU A 8 -10.65 3.79 15.58
C LEU A 8 -11.46 4.84 16.35
N HIS A 9 -10.79 5.49 17.30
CA HIS A 9 -11.21 6.75 17.91
C HIS A 9 -10.23 7.82 17.46
N HIS A 10 -10.61 9.11 17.57
CA HIS A 10 -9.88 10.26 17.02
C HIS A 10 -8.34 10.14 17.04
N LYS A 11 -7.73 9.92 18.21
CA LYS A 11 -6.26 9.72 18.37
C LYS A 11 -5.88 8.33 18.90
N ARG A 12 -6.80 7.35 18.90
CA ARG A 12 -6.55 6.06 19.54
C ARG A 12 -7.17 4.91 18.77
N ILE A 13 -6.35 3.90 18.49
CA ILE A 13 -6.82 2.61 17.99
C ILE A 13 -7.02 1.67 19.18
N THR A 14 -8.21 1.10 19.32
CA THR A 14 -8.54 0.14 20.38
C THR A 14 -8.73 -1.26 19.78
N LEU A 15 -7.84 -2.18 20.12
CA LEU A 15 -7.96 -3.60 19.79
C LEU A 15 -8.80 -4.29 20.87
N GLY A 16 -9.98 -4.80 20.50
CA GLY A 16 -10.75 -5.69 21.36
C GLY A 16 -10.43 -7.15 21.02
N VAL A 17 -9.86 -7.89 21.98
CA VAL A 17 -9.63 -9.34 21.90
C VAL A 17 -10.17 -10.04 23.16
N ARG A 18 -10.26 -11.37 23.13
CA ARG A 18 -10.70 -12.14 24.29
C ARG A 18 -9.61 -12.13 25.39
N PRO A 19 -9.97 -12.20 26.68
CA PRO A 19 -8.98 -12.43 27.74
C PRO A 19 -8.13 -13.68 27.43
N GLY A 20 -6.83 -13.62 27.70
CA GLY A 20 -5.89 -14.71 27.38
C GLY A 20 -5.47 -14.82 25.90
N THR A 21 -5.90 -13.90 25.02
CA THR A 21 -5.42 -13.86 23.64
C THR A 21 -3.94 -13.49 23.59
N ASP A 22 -3.12 -14.37 23.00
CA ASP A 22 -1.69 -14.19 22.80
C ASP A 22 -1.33 -13.06 21.81
N GLU A 23 -0.05 -12.75 21.74
CA GLU A 23 0.48 -11.69 20.88
C GLU A 23 0.33 -12.00 19.38
N ALA A 24 0.50 -13.26 18.99
CA ALA A 24 0.37 -13.69 17.61
C ALA A 24 -1.05 -13.42 17.09
N LYS A 25 -2.07 -13.76 17.88
CA LYS A 25 -3.46 -13.56 17.51
C LYS A 25 -3.86 -12.08 17.53
N ARG A 26 -3.33 -11.29 18.47
CA ARG A 26 -3.49 -9.82 18.46
C ARG A 26 -2.92 -9.20 17.17
N THR A 27 -1.74 -9.64 16.76
CA THR A 27 -1.07 -9.20 15.53
C THR A 27 -1.88 -9.58 14.29
N GLU A 28 -2.46 -10.78 14.26
CA GLU A 28 -3.34 -11.22 13.17
C GLU A 28 -4.59 -10.33 13.06
N VAL A 29 -5.25 -10.01 14.18
CA VAL A 29 -6.44 -9.14 14.18
C VAL A 29 -6.10 -7.72 13.72
N MET A 30 -4.98 -7.16 14.18
CA MET A 30 -4.50 -5.86 13.71
C MET A 30 -4.18 -5.88 12.22
N HIS A 31 -3.50 -6.94 11.73
CA HIS A 31 -3.15 -7.07 10.32
C HIS A 31 -4.39 -7.21 9.42
N ALA A 32 -5.41 -7.94 9.87
CA ALA A 32 -6.68 -8.04 9.14
C ALA A 32 -7.38 -6.68 9.04
N TRP A 33 -7.34 -5.89 10.12
CA TRP A 33 -7.88 -4.53 10.12
C TRP A 33 -7.09 -3.58 9.21
N ASP A 34 -5.75 -3.61 9.27
CA ASP A 34 -4.86 -2.85 8.39
C ASP A 34 -5.20 -3.10 6.90
N LYS A 35 -5.42 -4.37 6.52
CA LYS A 35 -5.87 -4.74 5.17
C LYS A 35 -7.23 -4.15 4.82
N ALA A 36 -8.19 -4.23 5.75
CA ALA A 36 -9.53 -3.70 5.52
C ALA A 36 -9.52 -2.18 5.27
N GLN A 37 -8.66 -1.43 5.98
CA GLN A 37 -8.49 0.01 5.73
C GLN A 37 -7.91 0.29 4.33
N LEU A 38 -6.90 -0.47 3.90
CA LEU A 38 -6.34 -0.32 2.56
C LEU A 38 -7.34 -0.69 1.46
N HIS A 39 -8.10 -1.79 1.65
CA HIS A 39 -9.17 -2.17 0.71
C HIS A 39 -10.26 -1.12 0.57
N ALA A 40 -10.48 -0.27 1.57
CA ALA A 40 -11.44 0.83 1.50
C ALA A 40 -11.00 1.99 0.60
N VAL A 41 -9.69 2.10 0.28
CA VAL A 41 -9.14 3.25 -0.47
C VAL A 41 -8.50 2.85 -1.79
N LEU A 42 -7.86 1.67 -1.84
CA LEU A 42 -7.09 1.24 -3.01
C LEU A 42 -7.90 1.07 -4.30
N PRO A 43 -9.13 0.51 -4.30
CA PRO A 43 -9.88 0.32 -5.54
C PRO A 43 -10.12 1.63 -6.30
N ASP A 44 -10.49 2.70 -5.60
CA ASP A 44 -10.77 4.00 -6.22
C ASP A 44 -9.49 4.70 -6.66
N LEU A 45 -8.44 4.61 -5.84
CA LEU A 45 -7.12 5.15 -6.18
C LEU A 45 -6.54 4.45 -7.43
N ILE A 46 -6.57 3.12 -7.47
CA ILE A 46 -6.11 2.34 -8.63
C ILE A 46 -6.93 2.73 -9.86
N ARG A 47 -8.26 2.78 -9.77
CA ARG A 47 -9.12 3.15 -10.90
C ARG A 47 -8.81 4.54 -11.45
N ALA A 48 -8.59 5.52 -10.58
CA ALA A 48 -8.25 6.88 -11.00
C ALA A 48 -6.93 6.90 -11.80
N TRP A 49 -5.94 6.12 -11.36
CA TRP A 49 -4.63 6.04 -12.02
C TRP A 49 -4.63 5.15 -13.26
N GLU A 50 -5.43 4.08 -13.30
CA GLU A 50 -5.69 3.30 -14.52
C GLU A 50 -6.22 4.20 -15.64
N LEU A 51 -7.23 5.03 -15.33
CA LEU A 51 -7.81 5.98 -16.29
C LEU A 51 -6.80 7.04 -16.73
N ARG A 52 -6.03 7.59 -15.78
CA ARG A 52 -5.05 8.64 -16.07
C ARG A 52 -3.89 8.15 -16.93
N LEU A 53 -3.41 6.93 -16.70
CA LEU A 53 -2.25 6.35 -17.39
C LEU A 53 -2.64 5.48 -18.59
N GLY A 54 -3.94 5.26 -18.83
CA GLY A 54 -4.42 4.44 -19.95
C GLY A 54 -4.05 2.96 -19.83
N VAL A 55 -3.99 2.42 -18.61
CA VAL A 55 -3.63 1.01 -18.35
C VAL A 55 -4.66 0.30 -17.50
N LYS A 56 -4.57 -1.03 -17.44
CA LYS A 56 -5.42 -1.88 -16.62
C LYS A 56 -4.62 -2.76 -15.68
N VAL A 57 -4.87 -2.64 -14.38
CA VAL A 57 -4.43 -3.56 -13.34
C VAL A 57 -5.43 -4.72 -13.30
N GLN A 58 -4.95 -5.94 -13.54
CA GLN A 58 -5.79 -7.14 -13.54
C GLN A 58 -6.11 -7.61 -12.11
N ALA A 59 -5.15 -7.45 -11.19
CA ALA A 59 -5.36 -7.74 -9.78
C ALA A 59 -4.39 -6.94 -8.90
N TYR A 60 -4.84 -6.61 -7.69
CA TYR A 60 -3.95 -6.13 -6.63
C TYR A 60 -3.99 -7.07 -5.42
N TYR A 61 -2.87 -7.15 -4.70
CA TYR A 61 -2.74 -7.98 -3.50
C TYR A 61 -2.15 -7.19 -2.34
N LEU A 62 -2.61 -7.50 -1.13
CA LEU A 62 -2.11 -6.94 0.11
C LEU A 62 -1.33 -7.98 0.91
N GLN A 63 -0.04 -7.75 1.10
CA GLN A 63 0.86 -8.67 1.79
C GLN A 63 1.79 -7.91 2.72
N ARG A 64 2.15 -8.50 3.86
CA ARG A 64 3.26 -7.99 4.68
C ARG A 64 4.57 -8.33 3.98
N MET A 65 5.34 -7.31 3.59
CA MET A 65 6.62 -7.47 2.89
C MET A 65 7.77 -6.97 3.77
N LYS A 66 8.92 -7.65 3.74
CA LYS A 66 10.08 -7.31 4.57
C LYS A 66 10.98 -6.24 3.96
N THR A 67 11.09 -6.19 2.64
CA THR A 67 12.14 -5.42 1.94
C THR A 67 11.62 -4.43 0.91
N ARG A 68 10.30 -4.38 0.66
CA ARG A 68 9.71 -3.52 -0.37
C ARG A 68 8.37 -2.93 0.08
N TRP A 69 8.05 -1.76 -0.45
CA TRP A 69 6.75 -1.11 -0.29
C TRP A 69 5.71 -1.64 -1.27
N GLY A 70 6.14 -2.09 -2.45
CA GLY A 70 5.30 -2.74 -3.45
C GLY A 70 6.10 -3.60 -4.41
N SER A 71 5.41 -4.25 -5.34
CA SER A 71 6.01 -4.84 -6.54
C SER A 71 4.96 -5.05 -7.63
N CYS A 72 5.40 -5.03 -8.89
CA CYS A 72 4.57 -5.27 -10.05
C CYS A 72 5.02 -6.53 -10.81
N ASN A 73 4.05 -7.34 -11.25
CA ASN A 73 4.24 -8.32 -12.30
C ASN A 73 3.59 -7.76 -13.57
N HIS A 74 4.40 -7.14 -14.42
CA HIS A 74 3.93 -6.47 -15.63
C HIS A 74 3.34 -7.44 -16.66
N THR A 75 3.80 -8.69 -16.76
CA THR A 75 3.26 -9.67 -17.71
C THR A 75 1.85 -10.13 -17.37
N ARG A 76 1.53 -10.18 -16.07
CA ARG A 76 0.16 -10.48 -15.58
C ARG A 76 -0.65 -9.23 -15.23
N ALA A 77 -0.04 -8.06 -15.31
CA ALA A 77 -0.58 -6.80 -14.82
C ALA A 77 -1.12 -6.88 -13.37
N HIS A 78 -0.35 -7.54 -12.50
CA HIS A 78 -0.67 -7.67 -11.07
C HIS A 78 0.22 -6.76 -10.23
N ILE A 79 -0.35 -6.03 -9.29
CA ILE A 79 0.43 -5.24 -8.32
C ILE A 79 0.30 -5.84 -6.91
N ARG A 80 1.37 -5.78 -6.12
CA ARG A 80 1.36 -6.12 -4.69
C ARG A 80 1.77 -4.91 -3.89
N LEU A 81 1.04 -4.64 -2.82
CA LEU A 81 1.28 -3.50 -1.94
C LEU A 81 1.48 -3.98 -0.51
N ASN A 82 2.43 -3.34 0.19
CA ASN A 82 2.75 -3.71 1.55
C ASN A 82 1.68 -3.22 2.52
N THR A 83 1.17 -4.09 3.40
CA THR A 83 0.09 -3.72 4.35
C THR A 83 0.49 -2.62 5.32
N VAL A 84 1.78 -2.42 5.56
CA VAL A 84 2.27 -1.34 6.43
C VAL A 84 2.03 0.06 5.86
N LEU A 85 1.70 0.18 4.56
CA LEU A 85 1.35 1.45 3.93
C LEU A 85 0.12 2.11 4.54
N VAL A 86 -0.75 1.34 5.21
CA VAL A 86 -1.91 1.87 5.95
C VAL A 86 -1.49 2.88 7.03
N LYS A 87 -0.25 2.78 7.53
CA LYS A 87 0.30 3.62 8.61
C LYS A 87 1.07 4.81 8.06
N LYS A 88 1.11 5.00 6.75
CA LYS A 88 1.88 6.05 6.09
C LYS A 88 0.96 7.18 5.63
N PRO A 89 1.49 8.41 5.49
CA PRO A 89 0.75 9.50 4.86
C PRO A 89 0.17 9.09 3.49
N ARG A 90 -1.00 9.66 3.17
CA ARG A 90 -1.75 9.30 1.95
C ARG A 90 -0.95 9.51 0.66
N HIS A 91 -0.11 10.55 0.60
CA HIS A 91 0.72 10.83 -0.58
C HIS A 91 1.78 9.75 -0.81
N LEU A 92 2.28 9.09 0.24
CA LEU A 92 3.21 7.97 0.10
C LEU A 92 2.52 6.70 -0.38
N LEU A 93 1.29 6.44 0.10
CA LEU A 93 0.46 5.35 -0.42
C LEU A 93 0.21 5.55 -1.92
N GLU A 94 -0.20 6.76 -2.31
CA GLU A 94 -0.42 7.12 -3.71
C GLU A 94 0.84 6.94 -4.55
N TYR A 95 1.98 7.47 -4.10
CA TYR A 95 3.25 7.28 -4.82
C TYR A 95 3.57 5.80 -5.08
N VAL A 96 3.42 4.92 -4.09
CA VAL A 96 3.70 3.49 -4.29
C VAL A 96 2.71 2.87 -5.27
N VAL A 97 1.42 3.20 -5.20
CA VAL A 97 0.43 2.72 -6.17
C VAL A 97 0.79 3.14 -7.59
N VAL A 98 1.08 4.42 -7.79
CA VAL A 98 1.47 4.96 -9.10
C VAL A 98 2.76 4.31 -9.59
N HIS A 99 3.74 4.11 -8.72
CA HIS A 99 4.99 3.43 -9.04
C HIS A 99 4.76 2.02 -9.58
N GLU A 100 3.92 1.22 -8.90
CA GLU A 100 3.64 -0.15 -9.36
C GLU A 100 2.79 -0.19 -10.63
N ILE A 101 1.89 0.78 -10.83
CA ILE A 101 1.10 0.89 -12.07
C ILE A 101 1.98 1.34 -13.24
N ALA A 102 2.90 2.27 -13.02
CA ALA A 102 3.86 2.75 -14.02
C ALA A 102 4.70 1.61 -14.60
N HIS A 103 4.99 0.58 -13.80
CA HIS A 103 5.68 -0.63 -14.26
C HIS A 103 4.90 -1.45 -15.32
N LEU A 104 3.60 -1.20 -15.50
CA LEU A 104 2.84 -1.78 -16.62
C LEU A 104 3.21 -1.15 -17.97
N ILE A 105 3.74 0.07 -17.97
CA ILE A 105 4.12 0.83 -19.17
C ILE A 105 5.63 0.74 -19.40
N ALA A 106 6.40 0.93 -18.33
CA ALA A 106 7.86 0.88 -18.32
C ALA A 106 8.33 -0.09 -17.21
N PRO A 107 8.59 -1.37 -17.54
CA PRO A 107 8.92 -2.40 -16.55
C PRO A 107 10.20 -2.14 -15.76
N THR A 108 11.10 -1.32 -16.32
CA THR A 108 12.38 -0.92 -15.75
C THR A 108 12.37 0.56 -15.37
N HIS A 109 13.16 0.95 -14.36
CA HIS A 109 13.31 2.35 -13.93
C HIS A 109 14.19 3.18 -14.90
N ASP A 110 13.91 3.07 -16.20
CA ASP A 110 14.60 3.80 -17.26
C ASP A 110 14.05 5.23 -17.46
N GLU A 111 14.57 5.93 -18.46
CA GLU A 111 14.15 7.30 -18.81
C GLU A 111 12.64 7.41 -19.06
N ARG A 112 12.03 6.37 -19.66
CA ARG A 112 10.59 6.35 -19.92
C ARG A 112 9.80 6.26 -18.63
N PHE A 113 10.23 5.44 -17.69
CA PHE A 113 9.61 5.36 -16.36
C PHE A 113 9.72 6.70 -15.61
N ILE A 114 10.90 7.33 -15.65
CA ILE A 114 11.15 8.62 -14.99
C ILE A 114 10.25 9.71 -15.60
N ALA A 115 10.20 9.79 -16.93
CA ALA A 115 9.36 10.75 -17.64
C ALA A 115 7.87 10.61 -17.28
N LEU A 116 7.39 9.36 -17.18
CA LEU A 116 6.01 9.08 -16.79
C LEU A 116 5.66 9.57 -15.37
N LEU A 117 6.58 9.37 -14.42
CA LEU A 117 6.39 9.90 -13.07
C LEU A 117 6.53 11.43 -13.01
N ASP A 118 7.44 12.02 -13.79
CA ASP A 118 7.61 13.47 -13.86
C ASP A 118 6.37 14.17 -14.40
N GLU A 119 5.76 13.60 -15.43
CA GLU A 119 4.55 14.14 -16.05
C GLU A 119 3.35 14.09 -15.10
N HIS A 120 3.15 12.97 -14.41
CA HIS A 120 1.90 12.75 -13.69
C HIS A 120 1.97 12.93 -12.18
N LEU A 121 3.16 12.81 -11.58
CA LEU A 121 3.36 12.91 -10.14
C LEU A 121 4.61 13.75 -9.79
N PRO A 122 4.60 15.08 -10.01
CA PRO A 122 5.80 15.93 -9.95
C PRO A 122 6.63 15.85 -8.66
N ARG A 123 6.01 15.50 -7.52
CA ARG A 123 6.66 15.36 -6.21
C ARG A 123 7.10 13.94 -5.87
N TRP A 124 7.14 13.03 -6.84
CA TRP A 124 7.46 11.62 -6.61
C TRP A 124 8.87 11.42 -6.04
N ARG A 125 9.84 12.28 -6.37
CA ARG A 125 11.21 12.20 -5.83
C ARG A 125 11.25 12.48 -4.33
N GLU A 126 10.47 13.45 -3.86
CA GLU A 126 10.31 13.73 -2.43
C GLU A 126 9.65 12.54 -1.72
N ALA A 127 8.57 12.00 -2.28
CA ALA A 127 7.89 10.83 -1.73
C ALA A 127 8.79 9.59 -1.67
N ARG A 128 9.63 9.38 -2.69
CA ARG A 128 10.64 8.31 -2.72
C ARG A 128 11.69 8.50 -1.62
N ALA A 129 12.21 9.72 -1.46
CA ALA A 129 13.19 10.03 -0.43
C ALA A 129 12.60 9.82 0.98
N GLU A 130 11.37 10.29 1.21
CA GLU A 130 10.65 10.08 2.47
C GLU A 130 10.46 8.58 2.75
N LEU A 131 9.97 7.79 1.79
CA LEU A 131 9.81 6.34 1.97
C LEU A 131 11.12 5.60 2.24
N ASN A 132 12.24 6.03 1.64
CA ASN A 132 13.55 5.44 1.88
C ASN A 132 14.08 5.75 3.29
N SER A 133 13.65 6.86 3.89
CA SER A 133 14.00 7.21 5.27
C SER A 133 13.14 6.49 6.32
N LEU A 134 12.00 5.94 5.90
CA LEU A 134 11.06 5.30 6.80
C LEU A 134 11.37 3.80 6.95
N PRO A 135 11.23 3.24 8.16
CA PRO A 135 11.38 1.80 8.34
C PRO A 135 10.25 1.06 7.63
N LEU A 136 10.62 0.08 6.80
CA LEU A 136 9.76 -1.06 6.49
C LEU A 136 9.61 -1.83 7.79
N ALA A 137 8.40 -1.85 8.37
CA ALA A 137 8.13 -2.22 9.76
C ALA A 137 9.16 -3.18 10.38
N THR A 138 9.85 -2.69 11.41
CA THR A 138 10.66 -3.52 12.29
C THR A 138 9.77 -4.62 12.88
N GLN A 139 10.35 -5.83 12.92
CA GLN A 139 9.71 -7.07 13.39
C GLN A 139 8.98 -6.88 14.73
#